data_AF-A0A525WJY3-F1
#
_entry.id   AF-A0A525WJY3-F1
#
_cell.length_a   1.000
_cell.length_b   1.000
_cell.length_c   1.000
_cell.angle_alpha   90.00
_cell.angle_beta   90.00
_cell.angle_gamma   90.00
#
_symmetry.space_group_name_H-M   'P 1'
#
loop_
_entity.id
_entity.type
_entity.pdbx_description
1 polymer ?
#
loop_
_entity_poly.entity_id
_entity_poly.type
_entity_poly.pdbx_seq_one_letter_code
_entity_poly.pdbx_strand_id
1 'polypeptide(L)'
;MKQVILHVDGMADHPRQELDGRTPFQRAATPHLDRLVQTGEIGLLALAPEKVRQGSGLMGTSILGYDPKKYYQGPGPLEAASLGIGIGEHDVVYRCTMVALRADAQFGSKGGLNEVKKLGPHVVMDDATAGLISTEEARDLIEAINEQLGSEMIQFYPGLGHRHLMVWVDGKSRAVCTDPQLLVGRPIADVLPTGDGSDILRKLMEASFQILRDHPLNEERQKAGQKPANCLWLWGQGKAILWPSISERFKTSGVVVSQSDVHRGLGIMAGLEAVDVARLAGADLRTQAAVALEELKKRDFAYVHVELPDSVVYGLDVAAKVKAIEAVDRELIGPLFEGLAKLGPHRIAVFCDGSNVHLGQAAESPGFFAYCDSGATSSSGAARRFTEADAQASTLPPRDATKFVVRLFAKGS
;
A
#
# COMPACT_ATOMS: atom_id res chain seq x y z
N MET A 1 17.68 -13.16 -20.05
CA MET A 1 16.43 -13.72 -19.49
C MET A 1 15.73 -12.60 -18.76
N LYS A 2 14.42 -12.42 -18.97
CA LYS A 2 13.65 -11.36 -18.31
C LYS A 2 13.14 -11.83 -16.95
N GLN A 3 13.09 -10.93 -15.98
CA GLN A 3 12.68 -11.23 -14.61
C GLN A 3 11.59 -10.25 -14.20
N VAL A 4 10.49 -10.77 -13.67
CA VAL A 4 9.38 -9.95 -13.23
C VAL A 4 8.97 -10.35 -11.82
N ILE A 5 8.88 -9.35 -10.95
CA ILE A 5 8.08 -9.43 -9.74
C ILE A 5 6.78 -8.71 -10.05
N LEU A 6 5.66 -9.41 -9.92
CA LEU A 6 4.32 -8.84 -9.98
C LEU A 6 3.73 -8.87 -8.57
N HIS A 7 3.57 -7.71 -7.96
CA HIS A 7 2.98 -7.56 -6.64
C HIS A 7 1.52 -7.13 -6.78
N VAL A 8 0.59 -7.99 -6.37
CA VAL A 8 -0.85 -7.76 -6.43
C VAL A 8 -1.41 -7.51 -5.03
N ASP A 9 -1.73 -6.26 -4.71
CA ASP A 9 -2.24 -5.84 -3.40
C ASP A 9 -3.79 -5.73 -3.43
N GLY A 10 -4.42 -6.04 -2.31
CA GLY A 10 -5.86 -5.88 -2.07
C GLY A 10 -6.77 -6.97 -2.65
N MET A 11 -6.21 -7.98 -3.34
CA MET A 11 -7.00 -9.07 -3.91
C MET A 11 -7.41 -10.12 -2.89
N ALA A 12 -6.50 -10.48 -1.97
CA ALA A 12 -6.80 -11.42 -0.90
C ALA A 12 -7.88 -10.87 0.04
N ASP A 13 -8.70 -11.76 0.56
CA ASP A 13 -9.73 -11.42 1.54
C ASP A 13 -10.12 -12.62 2.41
N HIS A 14 -11.09 -12.42 3.28
CA HIS A 14 -11.73 -13.47 4.05
C HIS A 14 -12.95 -14.07 3.31
N PRO A 15 -13.33 -15.31 3.67
CA PRO A 15 -14.59 -15.91 3.24
C PRO A 15 -15.80 -15.00 3.47
N ARG A 16 -16.65 -14.84 2.45
CA ARG A 16 -17.89 -14.05 2.53
C ARG A 16 -19.12 -14.93 2.46
N GLN A 17 -20.13 -14.61 3.26
CA GLN A 17 -21.38 -15.37 3.29
C GLN A 17 -22.11 -15.26 1.94
N GLU A 18 -22.10 -14.09 1.29
CA GLU A 18 -22.73 -13.90 -0.03
C GLU A 18 -22.03 -14.68 -1.15
N LEU A 19 -20.85 -15.25 -0.88
CA LEU A 19 -20.07 -16.08 -1.80
C LEU A 19 -20.04 -17.56 -1.38
N ASP A 20 -21.04 -18.02 -0.62
CA ASP A 20 -21.14 -19.39 -0.12
C ASP A 20 -19.89 -19.83 0.69
N GLY A 21 -19.33 -18.91 1.47
CA GLY A 21 -18.12 -19.16 2.27
C GLY A 21 -16.82 -19.16 1.48
N ARG A 22 -16.81 -18.63 0.25
CA ARG A 22 -15.59 -18.43 -0.55
C ARG A 22 -15.05 -17.00 -0.39
N THR A 23 -13.76 -16.81 -0.60
CA THR A 23 -13.17 -15.47 -0.76
C THR A 23 -13.56 -14.87 -2.12
N PRO A 24 -13.53 -13.53 -2.27
CA PRO A 24 -13.65 -12.88 -3.58
C PRO A 24 -12.63 -13.42 -4.60
N PHE A 25 -11.41 -13.72 -4.16
CA PHE A 25 -10.37 -14.26 -5.02
C PHE A 25 -10.70 -15.68 -5.51
N GLN A 26 -11.23 -16.54 -4.63
CA GLN A 26 -11.73 -17.86 -5.02
C GLN A 26 -12.93 -17.79 -5.98
N ARG A 27 -13.76 -16.75 -5.87
CA ARG A 27 -14.93 -16.55 -6.74
C ARG A 27 -14.55 -16.01 -8.11
N ALA A 28 -13.59 -15.10 -8.18
CA ALA A 28 -13.16 -14.44 -9.41
C ALA A 28 -12.65 -15.44 -10.46
N ALA A 29 -12.94 -15.18 -11.73
CA ALA A 29 -12.32 -15.88 -12.85
C ALA A 29 -10.93 -15.31 -13.16
N THR A 30 -9.88 -16.05 -12.79
CA THR A 30 -8.47 -15.63 -12.90
C THR A 30 -7.63 -16.60 -13.74
N PRO A 31 -8.02 -16.87 -15.01
CA PRO A 31 -7.38 -17.91 -15.83
C PRO A 31 -5.88 -17.68 -16.07
N HIS A 32 -5.40 -16.43 -16.07
CA HIS A 32 -3.98 -16.15 -16.32
C HIS A 32 -3.12 -16.48 -15.08
N LEU A 33 -3.54 -16.07 -13.90
CA LEU A 33 -2.92 -16.47 -12.64
C LEU A 33 -3.03 -17.99 -12.39
N ASP A 34 -4.18 -18.59 -12.69
CA ASP A 34 -4.39 -20.04 -12.52
C ASP A 34 -3.44 -20.82 -13.44
N ARG A 35 -3.26 -20.37 -14.69
CA ARG A 35 -2.29 -20.96 -15.62
C ARG A 35 -0.86 -20.89 -15.09
N LEU A 36 -0.47 -19.78 -14.48
CA LEU A 36 0.87 -19.62 -13.90
C LEU A 36 1.16 -20.69 -12.83
N VAL A 37 0.19 -20.93 -11.94
CA VAL A 37 0.30 -21.93 -10.87
C VAL A 37 0.29 -23.35 -11.44
N GLN A 38 -0.50 -23.61 -12.48
CA GLN A 38 -0.56 -24.92 -13.12
C GLN A 38 0.77 -25.30 -13.80
N THR A 39 1.49 -24.32 -14.33
CA THR A 39 2.82 -24.51 -14.94
C THR A 39 3.97 -24.21 -13.99
N GLY A 40 3.70 -23.94 -12.72
CA GLY A 40 4.67 -23.43 -11.76
C GLY A 40 4.45 -23.91 -10.33
N GLU A 41 4.92 -23.10 -9.40
CA GLU A 41 4.80 -23.31 -7.96
C GLU A 41 3.81 -22.32 -7.35
N ILE A 42 3.14 -22.75 -6.28
CA ILE A 42 2.35 -21.89 -5.39
C ILE A 42 2.70 -22.25 -3.95
N GLY A 43 2.77 -21.26 -3.08
CA GLY A 43 2.99 -21.49 -1.65
C GLY A 43 2.85 -20.25 -0.80
N LEU A 44 2.99 -20.43 0.51
CA LEU A 44 2.93 -19.35 1.49
C LEU A 44 4.26 -18.60 1.58
N LEU A 45 4.17 -17.32 1.88
CA LEU A 45 5.31 -16.48 2.25
C LEU A 45 5.47 -16.49 3.77
N ALA A 46 6.70 -16.70 4.21
CA ALA A 46 7.11 -16.44 5.57
C ALA A 46 7.73 -15.04 5.63
N LEU A 47 7.17 -14.20 6.49
CA LEU A 47 7.73 -12.92 6.85
C LEU A 47 8.22 -12.99 8.30
N ALA A 48 9.43 -12.52 8.56
CA ALA A 48 9.88 -12.40 9.95
C ALA A 48 8.92 -11.46 10.68
N PRO A 49 8.46 -11.80 11.90
CA PRO A 49 7.53 -10.94 12.63
C PRO A 49 8.14 -9.55 12.82
N GLU A 50 7.54 -8.55 12.17
CA GLU A 50 7.81 -7.14 12.41
C GLU A 50 6.74 -6.63 13.38
N LYS A 51 7.13 -6.40 14.63
CA LYS A 51 6.19 -6.10 15.72
C LYS A 51 5.95 -4.60 15.88
N VAL A 52 6.82 -3.77 15.31
CA VAL A 52 6.81 -2.33 15.56
C VAL A 52 6.34 -1.55 14.34
N ARG A 53 6.81 -1.91 13.14
CA ARG A 53 6.51 -1.16 11.91
C ARG A 53 5.47 -1.90 11.08
N GLN A 54 4.37 -1.22 10.77
CA GLN A 54 3.29 -1.74 9.93
C GLN A 54 3.07 -0.82 8.71
N GLY A 55 2.16 -1.20 7.83
CA GLY A 55 1.80 -0.43 6.64
C GLY A 55 2.33 -1.01 5.34
N SER A 56 1.88 -0.42 4.23
CA SER A 56 2.24 -0.82 2.88
C SER A 56 3.74 -0.67 2.62
N GLY A 57 4.26 -1.49 1.70
CA GLY A 57 5.69 -1.53 1.38
C GLY A 57 6.53 -2.46 2.26
N LEU A 58 6.02 -2.94 3.41
CA LEU A 58 6.71 -3.93 4.24
C LEU A 58 6.97 -5.25 3.47
N MET A 59 5.93 -5.80 2.83
CA MET A 59 6.10 -7.01 2.02
C MET A 59 6.96 -6.73 0.79
N GLY A 60 6.74 -5.61 0.10
CA GLY A 60 7.57 -5.21 -1.05
C GLY A 60 9.06 -5.10 -0.71
N THR A 61 9.40 -4.54 0.46
CA THR A 61 10.78 -4.49 0.99
C THR A 61 11.37 -5.89 1.10
N SER A 62 10.58 -6.80 1.66
CA SER A 62 10.96 -8.20 1.86
C SER A 62 11.12 -8.94 0.54
N ILE A 63 10.17 -8.82 -0.37
CA ILE A 63 10.20 -9.47 -1.69
C ILE A 63 11.41 -9.01 -2.49
N LEU A 64 11.81 -7.73 -2.41
CA LEU A 64 13.04 -7.22 -3.02
C LEU A 64 14.33 -7.65 -2.28
N GLY A 65 14.18 -8.47 -1.24
CA GLY A 65 15.26 -9.13 -0.50
C GLY A 65 15.92 -8.28 0.57
N TYR A 66 15.31 -7.18 0.98
CA TYR A 66 15.82 -6.37 2.07
C TYR A 66 15.24 -6.86 3.38
N ASP A 67 16.06 -6.94 4.42
CA ASP A 67 15.59 -7.21 5.79
C ASP A 67 14.75 -6.02 6.28
N PRO A 68 13.44 -6.20 6.53
CA PRO A 68 12.57 -5.11 6.97
C PRO A 68 13.03 -4.45 8.27
N LYS A 69 13.63 -5.19 9.21
CA LYS A 69 14.09 -4.62 10.49
C LYS A 69 15.13 -3.54 10.27
N LYS A 70 15.98 -3.75 9.25
CA LYS A 70 17.06 -2.82 8.89
C LYS A 70 16.57 -1.73 7.95
N TYR A 71 15.83 -2.09 6.90
CA TYR A 71 15.59 -1.21 5.76
C TYR A 71 14.19 -0.59 5.71
N TYR A 72 13.17 -1.29 6.22
CA TYR A 72 11.82 -0.72 6.27
C TYR A 72 11.70 0.20 7.47
N GLN A 73 11.58 1.51 7.22
CA GLN A 73 11.38 2.51 8.27
C GLN A 73 9.89 2.83 8.47
N GLY A 74 9.07 2.64 7.44
CA GLY A 74 7.65 2.98 7.39
C GLY A 74 7.26 3.40 5.96
N PRO A 75 5.96 3.55 5.67
CA PRO A 75 5.50 3.99 4.34
C PRO A 75 5.86 5.45 4.03
N GLY A 76 5.98 6.33 5.04
CA GLY A 76 6.25 7.77 4.85
C GLY A 76 7.52 8.06 4.03
N PRO A 77 8.71 7.54 4.41
CA PRO A 77 9.93 7.71 3.61
C PRO A 77 9.85 7.14 2.18
N LEU A 78 9.08 6.07 1.97
CA LEU A 78 8.87 5.52 0.63
C LEU A 78 8.08 6.52 -0.23
N GLU A 79 6.94 7.03 0.27
CA GLU A 79 6.13 8.01 -0.48
C GLU A 79 6.91 9.30 -0.76
N ALA A 80 7.69 9.76 0.21
CA ALA A 80 8.53 10.94 0.02
C ALA A 80 9.57 10.75 -1.10
N ALA A 81 10.17 9.57 -1.20
CA ALA A 81 11.06 9.24 -2.31
C ALA A 81 10.31 9.23 -3.66
N SER A 82 9.05 8.80 -3.69
CA SER A 82 8.21 8.88 -4.90
C SER A 82 7.96 10.33 -5.31
N LEU A 83 7.60 11.18 -4.36
CA LEU A 83 7.29 12.59 -4.59
C LEU A 83 8.54 13.46 -4.84
N GLY A 84 9.75 12.88 -4.74
CA GLY A 84 11.00 13.62 -4.93
C GLY A 84 11.30 14.61 -3.81
N ILE A 85 10.73 14.39 -2.62
CA ILE A 85 10.93 15.25 -1.45
C ILE A 85 12.33 14.98 -0.89
N GLY A 86 13.16 16.02 -0.78
CA GLY A 86 14.46 15.95 -0.13
C GLY A 86 14.30 15.78 1.37
N ILE A 87 14.89 14.72 1.92
CA ILE A 87 14.86 14.42 3.37
C ILE A 87 16.30 14.40 3.87
N GLY A 88 16.58 15.21 4.90
CA GLY A 88 17.85 15.20 5.61
C GLY A 88 18.06 13.91 6.42
N GLU A 89 19.31 13.60 6.76
CA GLU A 89 19.68 12.38 7.50
C GLU A 89 18.97 12.25 8.87
N HIS A 90 18.59 13.37 9.46
CA HIS A 90 17.97 13.44 10.79
C HIS A 90 16.47 13.69 10.75
N ASP A 91 15.92 14.00 9.58
CA ASP A 91 14.51 14.30 9.39
C ASP A 91 13.67 13.02 9.51
N VAL A 92 12.41 13.22 9.89
CA VAL A 92 11.43 12.14 10.00
C VAL A 92 10.23 12.50 9.15
N VAL A 93 9.85 11.58 8.28
CA VAL A 93 8.63 11.70 7.48
C VAL A 93 7.52 10.91 8.13
N TYR A 94 6.36 11.54 8.29
CA TYR A 94 5.10 10.92 8.70
C TYR A 94 4.16 10.92 7.51
N ARG A 95 3.39 9.84 7.32
CA ARG A 95 2.13 9.95 6.60
C ARG A 95 1.21 10.88 7.38
N CYS A 96 0.51 11.70 6.62
CA CYS A 96 -0.45 12.66 7.08
C CYS A 96 -1.75 12.35 6.34
N THR A 97 -2.58 11.50 6.94
CA THR A 97 -3.81 11.02 6.30
C THR A 97 -4.98 11.91 6.67
N MET A 98 -5.74 12.39 5.69
CA MET A 98 -7.01 13.07 5.96
C MET A 98 -8.08 12.08 6.37
N VAL A 99 -8.70 12.34 7.52
CA VAL A 99 -9.74 11.47 8.07
C VAL A 99 -11.00 12.26 8.37
N ALA A 100 -12.13 11.54 8.41
CA ALA A 100 -13.38 12.03 8.97
C ALA A 100 -13.50 11.52 10.41
N LEU A 101 -13.53 12.45 11.36
CA LEU A 101 -13.87 12.18 12.75
C LEU A 101 -15.33 12.54 12.99
N ARG A 102 -16.00 11.82 13.90
CA ARG A 102 -17.34 12.16 14.38
C ARG A 102 -17.40 12.13 15.90
N ALA A 103 -18.37 12.86 16.46
CA ALA A 103 -18.66 12.78 17.88
C ALA A 103 -19.18 11.39 18.25
N ASP A 104 -18.80 10.89 19.42
CA ASP A 104 -19.33 9.67 19.98
C ASP A 104 -20.72 9.91 20.58
N ALA A 105 -21.72 9.19 20.07
CA ALA A 105 -23.10 9.26 20.56
C ALA A 105 -23.22 8.86 22.04
N GLN A 106 -22.34 8.00 22.55
CA GLN A 106 -22.38 7.53 23.94
C GLN A 106 -21.96 8.63 24.94
N PHE A 107 -21.14 9.58 24.53
CA PHE A 107 -20.66 10.66 25.39
C PHE A 107 -21.60 11.87 25.42
N GLY A 108 -22.77 11.80 24.77
CA GLY A 108 -23.87 12.75 24.94
C GLY A 108 -23.53 14.19 24.58
N SER A 109 -22.57 14.43 23.68
CA SER A 109 -22.19 15.79 23.27
C SER A 109 -23.38 16.48 22.58
N LYS A 110 -24.04 17.40 23.29
CA LYS A 110 -25.25 18.09 22.79
C LYS A 110 -24.95 18.98 21.58
N GLY A 111 -23.71 19.44 21.39
CA GLY A 111 -23.29 20.25 20.24
C GLY A 111 -22.38 19.56 19.21
N GLY A 112 -22.28 18.22 19.24
CA GLY A 112 -21.47 17.46 18.27
C GLY A 112 -19.97 17.84 18.27
N LEU A 113 -19.32 17.74 17.11
CA LEU A 113 -17.89 18.05 16.96
C LEU A 113 -17.52 19.52 17.23
N ASN A 114 -18.49 20.44 17.19
CA ASN A 114 -18.26 21.86 17.38
C ASN A 114 -17.91 22.20 18.84
N GLU A 115 -18.30 21.35 19.79
CA GLU A 115 -17.94 21.49 21.21
C GLU A 115 -16.62 20.78 21.55
N VAL A 116 -16.05 20.02 20.62
CA VAL A 116 -14.80 19.26 20.82
C VAL A 116 -13.60 20.19 20.72
N LYS A 117 -12.98 20.44 21.88
CA LYS A 117 -11.76 21.25 21.99
C LYS A 117 -10.47 20.42 21.95
N LYS A 118 -10.54 19.13 22.27
CA LYS A 118 -9.41 18.21 22.35
C LYS A 118 -9.80 16.84 21.83
N LEU A 119 -8.91 16.19 21.10
CA LEU A 119 -9.11 14.81 20.65
C LEU A 119 -9.09 13.88 21.88
N GLY A 120 -10.03 12.95 21.95
CA GLY A 120 -10.20 12.12 23.14
C GLY A 120 -11.36 11.11 23.02
N PRO A 121 -11.90 10.63 24.16
CA PRO A 121 -12.84 9.50 24.18
C PRO A 121 -14.19 9.79 23.55
N HIS A 122 -14.54 11.06 23.38
CA HIS A 122 -15.79 11.52 22.76
C HIS A 122 -15.68 11.64 21.23
N VAL A 123 -14.62 11.11 20.62
CA VAL A 123 -14.35 11.17 19.18
C VAL A 123 -14.12 9.77 18.63
N VAL A 124 -14.75 9.48 17.50
CA VAL A 124 -14.66 8.21 16.77
C VAL A 124 -14.11 8.47 15.38
N MET A 125 -13.26 7.56 14.88
CA MET A 125 -12.84 7.52 13.48
C MET A 125 -14.03 7.09 12.62
N ASP A 126 -14.65 8.02 11.89
CA ASP A 126 -15.81 7.72 11.05
C ASP A 126 -15.39 7.13 9.69
N ASP A 127 -14.35 7.72 9.08
CA ASP A 127 -13.81 7.27 7.79
C ASP A 127 -12.32 7.63 7.69
N ALA A 128 -11.47 6.66 7.37
CA ALA A 128 -10.02 6.86 7.28
C ALA A 128 -9.54 7.40 5.92
N THR A 129 -10.46 7.66 5.00
CA THR A 129 -10.21 8.20 3.65
C THR A 129 -10.90 9.55 3.42
N ALA A 130 -11.56 10.08 4.46
CA ALA A 130 -12.46 11.23 4.38
C ALA A 130 -13.53 11.10 3.28
N GLY A 131 -14.05 9.88 3.08
CA GLY A 131 -15.01 9.56 2.03
C GLY A 131 -14.40 9.65 0.63
N LEU A 132 -13.18 9.13 0.47
CA LEU A 132 -12.40 9.17 -0.77
C LEU A 132 -12.29 10.58 -1.35
N ILE A 133 -11.88 11.54 -0.51
CA ILE A 133 -11.66 12.94 -0.92
C ILE A 133 -10.79 13.01 -2.18
N SER A 134 -11.16 13.90 -3.11
CA SER A 134 -10.40 14.11 -4.34
C SER A 134 -9.03 14.73 -4.05
N THR A 135 -8.07 14.53 -4.95
CA THR A 135 -6.72 15.09 -4.79
C THR A 135 -6.76 16.63 -4.84
N GLU A 136 -7.66 17.19 -5.63
CA GLU A 136 -7.85 18.62 -5.79
C GLU A 136 -8.35 19.26 -4.48
N GLU A 137 -9.45 18.75 -3.92
CA GLU A 137 -9.98 19.23 -2.64
C GLU A 137 -8.98 19.05 -1.49
N ALA A 138 -8.30 17.89 -1.46
CA ALA A 138 -7.33 17.62 -0.41
C ALA A 138 -6.09 18.53 -0.50
N ARG A 139 -5.70 18.98 -1.70
CA ARG A 139 -4.61 19.94 -1.87
C ARG A 139 -4.96 21.27 -1.21
N ASP A 140 -6.15 21.80 -1.44
CA ASP A 140 -6.61 23.05 -0.83
C ASP A 140 -6.56 22.98 0.72
N LEU A 141 -6.97 21.84 1.29
CA LEU A 141 -6.92 21.62 2.73
C LEU A 141 -5.48 21.51 3.27
N ILE A 142 -4.55 20.86 2.54
CA ILE A 142 -3.13 20.81 2.93
C ILE A 142 -2.48 22.21 2.85
N GLU A 143 -2.85 23.01 1.86
CA GLU A 143 -2.36 24.39 1.74
C GLU A 143 -2.80 25.22 2.95
N ALA A 144 -4.08 25.17 3.34
CA ALA A 144 -4.58 25.84 4.54
C ALA A 144 -3.88 25.36 5.84
N ILE A 145 -3.53 24.08 5.92
CA ILE A 145 -2.73 23.55 7.04
C ILE A 145 -1.30 24.10 7.02
N ASN A 146 -0.64 24.13 5.86
CA ASN A 146 0.72 24.67 5.74
C ASN A 146 0.79 26.15 6.11
N GLU A 147 -0.22 26.95 5.74
CA GLU A 147 -0.27 28.37 6.10
C GLU A 147 -0.29 28.60 7.61
N GLN A 148 -0.92 27.71 8.37
CA GLN A 148 -1.13 27.88 9.82
C GLN A 148 -0.18 27.07 10.69
N LEU A 149 0.20 25.87 10.25
CA LEU A 149 1.02 24.92 11.02
C LEU A 149 2.39 24.66 10.38
N GLY A 150 2.61 25.08 9.14
CA GLY A 150 3.89 24.97 8.46
C GLY A 150 4.93 25.89 9.06
N SER A 151 6.19 25.44 9.06
CA SER A 151 7.35 26.17 9.55
C SER A 151 8.63 25.58 8.94
N GLU A 152 9.78 26.20 9.20
CA GLU A 152 11.08 25.62 8.81
C GLU A 152 11.33 24.22 9.40
N MET A 153 10.69 23.90 10.52
CA MET A 153 10.85 22.60 11.20
C MET A 153 9.81 21.56 10.75
N ILE A 154 8.65 21.99 10.25
CA ILE A 154 7.51 21.12 9.95
C ILE A 154 6.87 21.60 8.65
N GLN A 155 6.87 20.73 7.64
CA GLN A 155 6.27 21.03 6.34
C GLN A 155 5.33 19.90 5.93
N PHE A 156 4.16 20.25 5.40
CA PHE A 156 3.20 19.29 4.85
C PHE A 156 3.29 19.28 3.32
N TYR A 157 3.20 18.10 2.71
CA TYR A 157 3.32 17.90 1.26
C TYR A 157 2.09 17.16 0.74
N PRO A 158 1.37 17.73 -0.24
CA PRO A 158 0.20 17.08 -0.81
C PRO A 158 0.61 15.84 -1.63
N GLY A 159 0.06 14.68 -1.28
CA GLY A 159 0.06 13.48 -2.13
C GLY A 159 -1.29 13.27 -2.83
N LEU A 160 -1.71 12.01 -2.96
CA LEU A 160 -2.91 11.59 -3.69
C LEU A 160 -4.11 11.34 -2.77
N GLY A 161 -5.27 11.88 -3.13
CA GLY A 161 -6.51 11.75 -2.36
C GLY A 161 -6.32 12.15 -0.91
N HIS A 162 -6.58 11.22 0.02
CA HIS A 162 -6.42 11.44 1.47
C HIS A 162 -5.00 11.22 2.00
N ARG A 163 -4.02 10.87 1.16
CA ARG A 163 -2.66 10.50 1.58
C ARG A 163 -1.70 11.66 1.31
N HIS A 164 -1.15 12.23 2.38
CA HIS A 164 -0.17 13.31 2.32
C HIS A 164 1.01 12.98 3.23
N LEU A 165 2.00 13.87 3.27
CA LEU A 165 3.17 13.70 4.11
C LEU A 165 3.40 14.92 4.99
N MET A 166 4.00 14.69 6.15
CA MET A 166 4.60 15.71 6.99
C MET A 166 6.08 15.38 7.14
N VAL A 167 6.96 16.32 6.80
CA VAL A 167 8.39 16.24 7.11
C VAL A 167 8.64 17.04 8.37
N TRP A 168 9.27 16.40 9.36
CA TRP A 168 9.72 17.01 10.60
C TRP A 168 11.24 16.99 10.66
N VAL A 169 11.84 18.17 10.49
CA VAL A 169 13.29 18.38 10.55
C VAL A 169 13.81 18.03 11.95
N ASP A 170 14.87 17.23 12.01
CA ASP A 170 15.41 16.69 13.27
C ASP A 170 14.35 16.02 14.19
N GLY A 171 13.29 15.48 13.58
CA GLY A 171 12.13 14.92 14.27
C GLY A 171 12.37 13.63 15.04
N LYS A 172 11.32 13.13 15.71
CA LYS A 172 11.39 11.94 16.58
C LYS A 172 10.72 10.70 15.98
N SER A 173 11.50 9.80 15.37
CA SER A 173 10.95 8.60 14.70
C SER A 173 10.47 7.48 15.64
N ARG A 174 10.52 7.67 16.98
CA ARG A 174 10.19 6.65 17.98
C ARG A 174 8.79 6.78 18.57
N ALA A 175 8.01 7.76 18.11
CA ALA A 175 6.58 7.79 18.41
C ALA A 175 5.93 6.47 17.96
N VAL A 176 4.93 5.99 18.69
CA VAL A 176 4.08 4.88 18.27
C VAL A 176 2.79 5.49 17.75
N CYS A 177 2.50 5.26 16.47
CA CYS A 177 1.33 5.79 15.78
C CYS A 177 0.59 4.62 15.11
N THR A 178 -0.73 4.71 15.03
CA THR A 178 -1.58 3.65 14.49
C THR A 178 -2.11 4.04 13.13
N ASP A 179 -2.17 3.08 12.20
CA ASP A 179 -2.84 3.26 10.90
C ASP A 179 -4.32 3.60 11.11
N PRO A 180 -4.84 4.72 10.57
CA PRO A 180 -6.23 5.12 10.75
C PRO A 180 -7.23 4.09 10.20
N GLN A 181 -6.84 3.26 9.22
CA GLN A 181 -7.70 2.23 8.66
C GLN A 181 -8.06 1.14 9.69
N LEU A 182 -7.21 0.91 10.70
CA LEU A 182 -7.48 -0.01 11.81
C LEU A 182 -8.54 0.55 12.79
N LEU A 183 -8.85 1.84 12.70
CA LEU A 183 -9.61 2.57 13.70
C LEU A 183 -11.05 2.86 13.28
N VAL A 184 -11.41 2.63 12.02
CA VAL A 184 -12.76 2.92 11.49
C VAL A 184 -13.85 2.33 12.39
N GLY A 185 -14.76 3.18 12.84
CA GLY A 185 -15.86 2.86 13.76
C GLY A 185 -15.49 2.81 15.24
N ARG A 186 -14.23 3.07 15.63
CA ARG A 186 -13.74 2.97 17.02
C ARG A 186 -13.39 4.33 17.63
N PRO A 187 -13.51 4.49 18.96
CA PRO A 187 -12.98 5.63 19.67
C PRO A 187 -11.46 5.77 19.48
N ILE A 188 -10.98 7.00 19.37
CA ILE A 188 -9.56 7.27 19.05
C ILE A 188 -8.66 7.44 20.28
N ALA A 189 -9.22 7.56 21.49
CA ALA A 189 -8.47 7.99 22.69
C ALA A 189 -7.25 7.12 22.98
N ASP A 190 -7.41 5.80 22.90
CA ASP A 190 -6.38 4.83 23.29
C ASP A 190 -5.32 4.59 22.21
N VAL A 191 -5.50 5.19 21.03
CA VAL A 191 -4.67 4.97 19.83
C VAL A 191 -4.04 6.25 19.28
N LEU A 192 -4.22 7.38 19.98
CA LEU A 192 -3.47 8.61 19.70
C LEU A 192 -1.96 8.38 19.91
N PRO A 193 -1.08 9.11 19.20
CA PRO A 193 0.37 8.87 19.23
C PRO A 193 0.94 8.78 20.64
N THR A 194 1.84 7.83 20.92
CA THR A 194 2.51 7.72 22.24
C THR A 194 4.03 7.67 22.08
N GLY A 195 4.77 7.78 23.19
CA GLY A 195 6.23 7.75 23.17
C GLY A 195 6.87 9.09 22.81
N ASP A 196 8.13 9.04 22.37
CA ASP A 196 8.96 10.22 22.11
C ASP A 196 8.42 11.05 20.94
N GLY A 197 8.28 12.36 21.15
CA GLY A 197 7.70 13.31 20.19
C GLY A 197 6.17 13.30 20.07
N SER A 198 5.47 12.43 20.81
CA SER A 198 4.01 12.30 20.70
C SER A 198 3.23 13.55 21.14
N ASP A 199 3.79 14.39 22.01
CA ASP A 199 3.16 15.64 22.43
C ASP A 199 3.05 16.64 21.28
N ILE A 200 4.09 16.73 20.44
CA ILE A 200 4.09 17.57 19.23
C ILE A 200 3.10 17.00 18.21
N LEU A 201 3.12 15.69 17.96
CA LEU A 201 2.19 15.06 17.02
C LEU A 201 0.73 15.26 17.43
N ARG A 202 0.40 15.07 18.72
CA ARG A 202 -0.95 15.30 19.26
C ARG A 202 -1.38 16.76 19.11
N LYS A 203 -0.50 17.71 19.39
CA LYS A 203 -0.78 19.14 19.20
C LYS A 203 -1.08 19.46 17.73
N LEU A 204 -0.31 18.91 16.79
CA LEU A 204 -0.54 19.10 15.35
C LEU A 204 -1.86 18.47 14.91
N MET A 205 -2.17 17.25 15.35
CA MET A 205 -3.45 16.60 15.06
C MET A 205 -4.63 17.41 15.61
N GLU A 206 -4.56 17.84 16.87
CA GLU A 206 -5.58 18.69 17.50
C GLU A 206 -5.75 20.03 16.78
N ALA A 207 -4.66 20.70 16.43
CA ALA A 207 -4.69 21.96 15.69
C ALA A 207 -5.28 21.78 14.29
N SER A 208 -4.88 20.71 13.59
CA SER A 208 -5.44 20.37 12.28
C SER A 208 -6.95 20.13 12.35
N PHE A 209 -7.42 19.50 13.43
CA PHE A 209 -8.84 19.29 13.64
C PHE A 209 -9.61 20.60 13.78
N GLN A 210 -9.09 21.56 14.54
CA GLN A 210 -9.74 22.87 14.69
C GLN A 210 -9.76 23.64 13.35
N ILE A 211 -8.67 23.61 12.59
CA ILE A 211 -8.57 24.29 11.30
C ILE A 211 -9.54 23.67 10.28
N LEU A 212 -9.49 22.35 10.14
CA LEU A 212 -10.20 21.66 9.07
C LEU A 212 -11.70 21.51 9.36
N ARG A 213 -12.10 21.33 10.63
CA ARG A 213 -13.53 21.25 11.00
C ARG A 213 -14.30 22.46 10.50
N ASP A 214 -13.72 23.65 10.64
CA ASP A 214 -14.37 24.93 10.35
C ASP A 214 -14.02 25.46 8.94
N HIS A 215 -13.35 24.64 8.10
CA HIS A 215 -12.96 25.03 6.74
C HIS A 215 -14.16 25.04 5.78
N PRO A 216 -14.35 26.08 4.93
CA PRO A 216 -15.50 26.19 4.03
C PRO A 216 -15.72 24.98 3.12
N LEU A 217 -14.64 24.40 2.61
CA LEU A 217 -14.69 23.17 1.80
C LEU A 217 -15.40 22.04 2.55
N ASN A 218 -15.13 21.86 3.84
CA ASN A 218 -15.80 20.83 4.64
C ASN A 218 -17.27 21.15 4.91
N GLU A 219 -17.66 22.42 4.98
CA GLU A 219 -19.08 22.79 5.02
C GLU A 219 -19.80 22.42 3.72
N GLU A 220 -19.17 22.65 2.56
CA GLU A 220 -19.71 22.29 1.26
C GLU A 220 -19.85 20.77 1.11
N ARG A 221 -18.81 20.01 1.47
CA ARG A 221 -18.86 18.53 1.51
C ARG A 221 -20.02 18.03 2.36
N GLN A 222 -20.20 18.57 3.55
CA GLN A 222 -21.31 18.18 4.44
C GLN A 222 -22.68 18.54 3.86
N LYS A 223 -22.84 19.73 3.25
CA LYS A 223 -24.08 20.13 2.56
C LYS A 223 -24.41 19.20 1.38
N ALA A 224 -23.39 18.65 0.73
CA ALA A 224 -23.52 17.65 -0.32
C ALA A 224 -23.70 16.20 0.20
N GLY A 225 -23.76 15.99 1.52
CA GLY A 225 -23.89 14.66 2.13
C GLY A 225 -22.60 13.82 2.09
N GLN A 226 -21.46 14.44 1.78
CA GLN A 226 -20.15 13.80 1.78
C GLN A 226 -19.50 13.83 3.17
N LYS A 227 -18.55 12.92 3.41
CA LYS A 227 -17.76 12.91 4.65
C LYS A 227 -16.80 14.11 4.66
N PRO A 228 -16.67 14.83 5.79
CA PRO A 228 -15.67 15.89 5.90
C PRO A 228 -14.27 15.31 6.08
N ALA A 229 -13.26 15.99 5.54
CA ALA A 229 -11.85 15.77 5.84
C ALA A 229 -11.43 16.71 6.98
N ASN A 230 -11.83 16.37 8.21
CA ASN A 230 -11.78 17.30 9.33
C ASN A 230 -10.60 17.11 10.29
N CYS A 231 -9.67 16.19 10.02
CA CYS A 231 -8.46 16.03 10.83
C CYS A 231 -7.34 15.43 9.98
N LEU A 232 -6.09 15.82 10.28
CA LEU A 232 -4.91 15.10 9.85
C LEU A 232 -4.57 14.01 10.87
N TRP A 233 -4.31 12.80 10.38
CA TRP A 233 -3.89 11.66 11.18
C TRP A 233 -2.44 11.32 10.86
N LEU A 234 -1.56 11.47 11.86
CA LEU A 234 -0.12 11.29 11.69
C LEU A 234 0.31 9.86 12.04
N TRP A 235 0.90 9.15 11.08
CA TRP A 235 1.33 7.76 11.24
C TRP A 235 2.39 7.36 10.21
N GLY A 236 2.78 6.08 10.18
CA GLY A 236 3.62 5.54 9.10
C GLY A 236 5.03 6.16 9.05
N GLN A 237 5.51 6.61 10.20
CA GLN A 237 6.70 7.44 10.34
C GLN A 237 8.00 6.68 10.11
N GLY A 238 9.00 7.36 9.53
CA GLY A 238 10.32 6.79 9.36
C GLY A 238 11.37 7.82 8.95
N LYS A 239 12.64 7.41 9.02
CA LYS A 239 13.78 8.18 8.50
C LYS A 239 14.09 7.77 7.07
N ALA A 240 14.65 8.67 6.29
CA ALA A 240 15.32 8.29 5.06
C ALA A 240 16.62 7.53 5.41
N ILE A 241 16.74 6.30 4.93
CA ILE A 241 17.97 5.52 5.07
C ILE A 241 18.42 5.04 3.69
N LEU A 242 19.72 4.93 3.50
CA LEU A 242 20.28 4.45 2.23
C LEU A 242 20.18 2.93 2.13
N TRP A 243 19.70 2.47 0.97
CA TRP A 243 19.58 1.05 0.65
C TRP A 243 20.66 0.69 -0.37
N PRO A 244 21.35 -0.45 -0.23
CA PRO A 244 22.16 -0.97 -1.32
C PRO A 244 21.27 -1.27 -2.52
N SER A 245 21.58 -0.74 -3.68
CA SER A 245 20.77 -0.90 -4.89
C SER A 245 20.70 -2.37 -5.35
N ILE A 246 19.63 -2.73 -6.06
CA ILE A 246 19.51 -4.04 -6.72
C ILE A 246 20.67 -4.27 -7.69
N SER A 247 21.14 -3.21 -8.37
CA SER A 247 22.31 -3.28 -9.25
C SER A 247 23.58 -3.63 -8.49
N GLU A 248 23.84 -3.01 -7.34
CA GLU A 248 25.00 -3.33 -6.51
C GLU A 248 24.96 -4.79 -6.02
N ARG A 249 23.78 -5.24 -5.57
CA ARG A 249 23.55 -6.56 -4.95
C ARG A 249 23.53 -7.71 -5.96
N PHE A 250 22.90 -7.51 -7.13
CA PHE A 250 22.58 -8.58 -8.08
C PHE A 250 23.08 -8.31 -9.50
N LYS A 251 23.82 -7.22 -9.74
CA LYS A 251 24.36 -6.84 -11.06
C LYS A 251 23.29 -6.79 -12.16
N THR A 252 22.09 -6.34 -11.77
CA THR A 252 20.90 -6.30 -12.62
C THR A 252 20.32 -4.89 -12.59
N SER A 253 20.05 -4.32 -13.76
CA SER A 253 19.27 -3.09 -13.89
C SER A 253 17.79 -3.42 -13.99
N GLY A 254 16.94 -2.62 -13.36
CA GLY A 254 15.50 -2.82 -13.45
C GLY A 254 14.69 -1.54 -13.38
N VAL A 255 13.38 -1.73 -13.42
CA VAL A 255 12.38 -0.66 -13.40
C VAL A 255 11.33 -0.94 -12.34
N VAL A 256 10.76 0.10 -11.74
CA VAL A 256 9.50 0.02 -11.00
C VAL A 256 8.36 0.61 -11.82
N VAL A 257 7.27 -0.16 -11.92
CA VAL A 257 6.03 0.22 -12.62
C VAL A 257 4.88 0.12 -11.62
N SER A 258 4.50 1.26 -11.03
CA SER A 258 3.48 1.35 -9.97
C SER A 258 2.80 2.71 -10.01
N GLN A 259 1.48 2.73 -9.80
CA GLN A 259 0.72 3.95 -9.52
C GLN A 259 0.74 4.32 -8.02
N SER A 260 1.01 3.34 -7.14
CA SER A 260 1.15 3.55 -5.70
C SER A 260 2.48 4.22 -5.38
N ASP A 261 2.43 5.37 -4.69
CA ASP A 261 3.61 6.14 -4.27
C ASP A 261 4.52 5.32 -3.36
N VAL A 262 3.95 4.48 -2.50
CA VAL A 262 4.73 3.61 -1.60
C VAL A 262 5.58 2.63 -2.42
N HIS A 263 4.97 1.94 -3.39
CA HIS A 263 5.68 0.95 -4.20
C HIS A 263 6.61 1.57 -5.23
N ARG A 264 6.27 2.75 -5.76
CA ARG A 264 7.17 3.53 -6.62
C ARG A 264 8.40 4.00 -5.84
N GLY A 265 8.20 4.55 -4.65
CA GLY A 265 9.25 4.94 -3.72
C GLY A 265 10.14 3.79 -3.29
N LEU A 266 9.54 2.63 -2.98
CA LEU A 266 10.26 1.39 -2.70
C LEU A 266 11.24 1.03 -3.82
N GLY A 267 10.78 1.09 -5.08
CA GLY A 267 11.65 0.81 -6.23
C GLY A 267 12.79 1.83 -6.37
N ILE A 268 12.50 3.11 -6.17
CA ILE A 268 13.52 4.19 -6.18
C ILE A 268 14.57 3.96 -5.10
N MET A 269 14.14 3.67 -3.87
CA MET A 269 15.06 3.37 -2.77
C MET A 269 15.90 2.12 -3.05
N ALA A 270 15.33 1.11 -3.71
CA ALA A 270 16.05 -0.07 -4.17
C ALA A 270 16.97 0.17 -5.39
N GLY A 271 17.07 1.41 -5.90
CA GLY A 271 17.90 1.80 -7.04
C GLY A 271 17.34 1.35 -8.39
N LEU A 272 16.03 1.11 -8.49
CA LEU A 272 15.33 0.93 -9.76
C LEU A 272 14.96 2.31 -10.33
N GLU A 273 15.00 2.46 -11.65
CA GLU A 273 14.38 3.65 -12.25
C GLU A 273 12.87 3.54 -12.11
N ALA A 274 12.21 4.63 -11.76
CA ALA A 274 10.77 4.69 -11.76
C ALA A 274 10.25 5.15 -13.12
N VAL A 275 9.23 4.45 -13.62
CA VAL A 275 8.47 4.95 -14.77
C VAL A 275 7.86 6.30 -14.42
N ASP A 276 7.86 7.19 -15.41
CA ASP A 276 7.14 8.46 -15.33
C ASP A 276 5.64 8.19 -15.08
N VAL A 277 5.13 8.75 -13.98
CA VAL A 277 3.73 8.59 -13.58
C VAL A 277 2.79 9.08 -14.68
N ALA A 278 3.17 10.06 -15.50
CA ALA A 278 2.37 10.51 -16.64
C ALA A 278 2.11 9.41 -17.68
N ARG A 279 3.00 8.42 -17.82
CA ARG A 279 2.79 7.24 -18.68
C ARG A 279 1.79 6.24 -18.09
N LEU A 280 1.51 6.37 -16.79
CA LEU A 280 0.53 5.58 -16.06
C LEU A 280 -0.73 6.40 -15.72
N ALA A 281 -0.69 7.72 -15.90
CA ALA A 281 -1.77 8.64 -15.57
C ALA A 281 -2.95 8.48 -16.54
N GLY A 282 -4.15 8.28 -15.99
CA GLY A 282 -5.36 7.99 -16.78
C GLY A 282 -5.33 6.62 -17.47
N ALA A 283 -4.33 5.80 -17.18
CA ALA A 283 -4.04 4.60 -17.92
C ALA A 283 -4.72 3.39 -17.27
N ASP A 284 -5.51 2.67 -18.08
CA ASP A 284 -6.08 1.40 -17.67
C ASP A 284 -4.99 0.35 -17.40
N LEU A 285 -5.40 -0.77 -16.82
CA LEU A 285 -4.54 -1.90 -16.48
C LEU A 285 -3.73 -2.42 -17.68
N ARG A 286 -4.27 -2.30 -18.90
CA ARG A 286 -3.58 -2.70 -20.15
C ARG A 286 -2.41 -1.80 -20.46
N THR A 287 -2.57 -0.51 -20.24
CA THR A 287 -1.48 0.44 -20.47
C THR A 287 -0.33 0.19 -19.51
N GLN A 288 -0.61 -0.12 -18.24
CA GLN A 288 0.43 -0.49 -17.28
C GLN A 288 1.20 -1.76 -17.73
N ALA A 289 0.50 -2.78 -18.25
CA ALA A 289 1.17 -3.97 -18.83
C ALA A 289 2.05 -3.60 -20.02
N ALA A 290 1.55 -2.77 -20.94
CA ALA A 290 2.29 -2.33 -22.12
C ALA A 290 3.57 -1.58 -21.73
N VAL A 291 3.47 -0.64 -20.79
CA VAL A 291 4.61 0.13 -20.27
C VAL A 291 5.64 -0.78 -19.62
N ALA A 292 5.23 -1.76 -18.80
CA ALA A 292 6.14 -2.73 -18.21
C ALA A 292 6.90 -3.54 -19.27
N LEU A 293 6.20 -3.99 -20.32
CA LEU A 293 6.82 -4.72 -21.44
C LEU A 293 7.78 -3.86 -22.26
N GLU A 294 7.47 -2.58 -22.46
CA GLU A 294 8.36 -1.63 -23.12
C GLU A 294 9.66 -1.43 -22.35
N GLU A 295 9.59 -1.30 -21.03
CA GLU A 295 10.78 -1.15 -20.19
C GLU A 295 11.58 -2.45 -20.10
N LEU A 296 10.93 -3.61 -20.11
CA LEU A 296 11.59 -4.92 -20.16
C LEU A 296 12.30 -5.21 -21.49
N LYS A 297 12.02 -4.47 -22.58
CA LYS A 297 12.86 -4.53 -23.79
C LYS A 297 14.23 -3.92 -23.56
N LYS A 298 14.32 -2.92 -22.66
CA LYS A 298 15.54 -2.16 -22.36
C LYS A 298 16.32 -2.73 -21.17
N ARG A 299 15.65 -3.47 -20.28
CA ARG A 299 16.18 -3.92 -18.99
C ARG A 299 15.83 -5.37 -18.72
N ASP A 300 16.49 -5.96 -17.71
CA ASP A 300 16.30 -7.37 -17.40
C ASP A 300 15.31 -7.63 -16.27
N PHE A 301 15.03 -6.63 -15.43
CA PHE A 301 14.13 -6.75 -14.28
C PHE A 301 13.02 -5.70 -14.29
N ALA A 302 11.80 -6.11 -13.94
CA ALA A 302 10.71 -5.20 -13.60
C ALA A 302 10.04 -5.61 -12.28
N TYR A 303 9.88 -4.63 -11.40
CA TYR A 303 8.96 -4.69 -10.26
C TYR A 303 7.66 -4.00 -10.66
N VAL A 304 6.63 -4.78 -10.96
CA VAL A 304 5.31 -4.32 -11.37
C VAL A 304 4.39 -4.45 -10.16
N HIS A 305 3.72 -3.37 -9.77
CA HIS A 305 2.79 -3.36 -8.66
C HIS A 305 1.41 -2.89 -9.10
N VAL A 306 0.37 -3.58 -8.65
CA VAL A 306 -1.03 -3.18 -8.83
C VAL A 306 -1.76 -3.36 -7.51
N GLU A 307 -2.54 -2.36 -7.15
CA GLU A 307 -3.45 -2.39 -6.01
C GLU A 307 -4.88 -2.23 -6.52
N LEU A 308 -5.84 -2.92 -5.89
CA LEU A 308 -7.25 -2.62 -6.14
C LEU A 308 -7.57 -1.20 -5.63
N PRO A 309 -8.49 -0.45 -6.27
CA PRO A 309 -8.87 0.88 -5.81
C PRO A 309 -9.37 0.87 -4.36
N ASP A 310 -9.10 1.94 -3.60
CA ASP A 310 -9.55 2.08 -2.20
C ASP A 310 -11.06 1.87 -2.03
N SER A 311 -11.86 2.33 -3.00
CA SER A 311 -13.32 2.13 -3.03
C SER A 311 -13.73 0.67 -3.08
N VAL A 312 -12.86 -0.20 -3.61
CA VAL A 312 -13.06 -1.65 -3.69
C VAL A 312 -12.45 -2.35 -2.48
N VAL A 313 -11.26 -1.94 -2.04
CA VAL A 313 -10.55 -2.55 -0.89
C VAL A 313 -11.32 -2.31 0.41
N TYR A 314 -11.79 -1.08 0.63
CA TYR A 314 -12.50 -0.67 1.84
C TYR A 314 -14.03 -0.68 1.67
N GLY A 315 -14.51 -0.92 0.46
CA GLY A 315 -15.93 -1.01 0.15
C GLY A 315 -16.59 -2.30 0.65
N LEU A 316 -17.91 -2.26 0.77
CA LEU A 316 -18.73 -3.42 1.15
C LEU A 316 -19.23 -4.23 -0.06
N ASP A 317 -19.03 -3.72 -1.29
CA ASP A 317 -19.49 -4.38 -2.51
C ASP A 317 -18.55 -5.52 -2.91
N VAL A 318 -18.88 -6.72 -2.43
CA VAL A 318 -18.16 -7.95 -2.73
C VAL A 318 -18.14 -8.25 -4.24
N ALA A 319 -19.22 -7.94 -4.97
CA ALA A 319 -19.29 -8.18 -6.41
C ALA A 319 -18.37 -7.23 -7.19
N ALA A 320 -18.24 -5.97 -6.75
CA ALA A 320 -17.26 -5.04 -7.28
C ALA A 320 -15.82 -5.55 -7.04
N LYS A 321 -15.52 -6.09 -5.86
CA LYS A 321 -14.21 -6.70 -5.58
C LYS A 321 -13.89 -7.89 -6.49
N VAL A 322 -14.85 -8.80 -6.68
CA VAL A 322 -14.70 -9.92 -7.63
C VAL A 322 -14.41 -9.39 -9.04
N LYS A 323 -15.20 -8.43 -9.54
CA LYS A 323 -14.99 -7.84 -10.88
C LYS A 323 -13.64 -7.14 -11.01
N ALA A 324 -13.18 -6.46 -9.96
CA ALA A 324 -11.89 -5.78 -9.97
C ALA A 324 -10.72 -6.77 -10.06
N ILE A 325 -10.79 -7.89 -9.32
CA ILE A 325 -9.80 -8.98 -9.42
C ILE A 325 -9.78 -9.57 -10.84
N GLU A 326 -10.96 -9.85 -11.41
CA GLU A 326 -11.07 -10.35 -12.80
C GLU A 326 -10.53 -9.35 -13.83
N ALA A 327 -10.74 -8.05 -13.61
CA ALA A 327 -10.18 -7.00 -14.46
C ALA A 327 -8.65 -7.00 -14.41
N VAL A 328 -8.04 -7.09 -13.22
CA VAL A 328 -6.57 -7.16 -13.12
C VAL A 328 -6.02 -8.39 -13.84
N ASP A 329 -6.61 -9.57 -13.65
CA ASP A 329 -6.17 -10.79 -14.34
C ASP A 329 -6.26 -10.65 -15.87
N ARG A 330 -7.40 -10.15 -16.38
CA ARG A 330 -7.67 -10.01 -17.81
C ARG A 330 -6.89 -8.88 -18.49
N GLU A 331 -6.70 -7.76 -17.80
CA GLU A 331 -6.25 -6.51 -18.42
C GLU A 331 -4.80 -6.16 -18.11
N LEU A 332 -4.27 -6.59 -16.96
CA LEU A 332 -2.84 -6.44 -16.65
C LEU A 332 -2.09 -7.77 -16.85
N ILE A 333 -2.53 -8.82 -16.16
CA ILE A 333 -1.74 -10.06 -16.01
C ILE A 333 -1.67 -10.82 -17.33
N GLY A 334 -2.81 -11.03 -18.00
CA GLY A 334 -2.87 -11.67 -19.31
C GLY A 334 -1.96 -11.01 -20.35
N PRO A 335 -2.13 -9.70 -20.63
CA PRO A 335 -1.27 -8.98 -21.57
C PRO A 335 0.22 -9.00 -21.19
N LEU A 336 0.54 -8.88 -19.89
CA LEU A 336 1.92 -8.96 -19.41
C LEU A 336 2.53 -10.34 -19.69
N PHE A 337 1.81 -11.43 -19.41
CA PHE A 337 2.32 -12.80 -19.61
C PHE A 337 2.48 -13.10 -21.10
N GLU A 338 1.51 -12.72 -21.93
CA GLU A 338 1.59 -12.87 -23.39
C GLU A 338 2.76 -12.07 -23.98
N GLY A 339 2.98 -10.86 -23.49
CA GLY A 339 4.11 -10.03 -23.90
C GLY A 339 5.45 -10.62 -23.47
N LEU A 340 5.55 -11.12 -22.23
CA LEU A 340 6.76 -11.77 -21.71
C LEU A 340 7.16 -12.98 -22.53
N ALA A 341 6.20 -13.83 -22.91
CA ALA A 341 6.44 -14.98 -23.77
C ALA A 341 7.07 -14.58 -25.12
N LYS A 342 6.70 -13.41 -25.67
CA LYS A 342 7.28 -12.87 -26.92
C LYS A 342 8.68 -12.29 -26.73
N LEU A 343 9.05 -11.88 -25.51
CA LEU A 343 10.40 -11.38 -25.18
C LEU A 343 11.43 -12.50 -24.95
N GLY A 344 10.99 -13.77 -24.94
CA GLY A 344 11.85 -14.95 -24.81
C GLY A 344 11.91 -15.51 -23.39
N PRO A 345 13.01 -16.20 -23.01
CA PRO A 345 13.12 -16.83 -21.69
C PRO A 345 12.94 -15.84 -20.55
N HIS A 346 12.06 -16.17 -19.61
CA HIS A 346 11.69 -15.31 -18.49
C HIS A 346 11.39 -16.08 -17.21
N ARG A 347 11.49 -15.37 -16.09
CA ARG A 347 11.00 -15.81 -14.78
C ARG A 347 10.04 -14.80 -14.24
N ILE A 348 8.96 -15.30 -13.64
CA ILE A 348 7.97 -14.46 -13.01
C ILE A 348 7.64 -14.98 -11.62
N ALA A 349 7.58 -14.05 -10.68
CA ALA A 349 7.11 -14.27 -9.33
C ALA A 349 5.93 -13.34 -9.07
N VAL A 350 4.75 -13.91 -8.84
CA VAL A 350 3.56 -13.17 -8.43
C VAL A 350 3.43 -13.28 -6.93
N PHE A 351 3.19 -12.17 -6.25
CA PHE A 351 2.98 -12.13 -4.80
C PHE A 351 1.66 -11.43 -4.52
N CYS A 352 0.86 -12.02 -3.64
CA CYS A 352 -0.31 -11.39 -3.08
C CYS A 352 -0.08 -11.18 -1.59
N ASP A 353 -0.31 -9.95 -1.13
CA ASP A 353 -0.33 -9.63 0.28
C ASP A 353 -1.49 -10.34 0.99
N GLY A 354 -1.39 -10.40 2.32
CA GLY A 354 -2.49 -10.88 3.15
C GLY A 354 -3.73 -10.02 2.97
N SER A 355 -4.86 -10.53 3.44
CA SER A 355 -6.14 -9.81 3.42
C SER A 355 -6.02 -8.43 4.10
N ASN A 356 -6.38 -7.38 3.35
CA ASN A 356 -6.44 -6.02 3.87
C ASN A 356 -7.47 -5.87 5.00
N VAL A 357 -7.27 -4.84 5.82
CA VAL A 357 -8.14 -4.54 6.95
C VAL A 357 -9.54 -4.20 6.46
N HIS A 358 -10.50 -5.09 6.73
CA HIS A 358 -11.91 -4.82 6.53
C HIS A 358 -12.55 -4.48 7.87
N LEU A 359 -13.16 -3.30 7.99
CA LEU A 359 -13.88 -2.85 9.21
C LEU A 359 -13.04 -2.94 10.51
N GLY A 360 -11.77 -2.53 10.44
CA GLY A 360 -10.87 -2.56 11.60
C GLY A 360 -10.45 -3.97 12.05
N GLN A 361 -10.77 -5.01 11.28
CA GLN A 361 -10.25 -6.37 11.49
C GLN A 361 -9.05 -6.57 10.55
N ALA A 362 -7.84 -6.54 11.12
CA ALA A 362 -6.68 -7.09 10.44
C ALA A 362 -6.87 -8.60 10.37
N ALA A 363 -7.04 -9.15 9.18
CA ALA A 363 -7.07 -10.60 9.03
C ALA A 363 -5.63 -11.10 8.90
N GLU A 364 -5.27 -12.06 9.77
CA GLU A 364 -3.95 -12.70 9.82
C GLU A 364 -3.80 -13.75 8.70
N SER A 365 -4.09 -13.39 7.46
CA SER A 365 -3.79 -14.26 6.33
C SER A 365 -2.33 -14.06 5.91
N PRO A 366 -1.49 -15.11 5.90
CA PRO A 366 -0.14 -14.98 5.37
C PRO A 366 -0.19 -14.63 3.88
N GLY A 367 0.70 -13.75 3.44
CA GLY A 367 0.90 -13.53 2.00
C GLY A 367 1.30 -14.82 1.30
N PHE A 368 1.06 -14.89 0.00
CA PHE A 368 1.36 -16.08 -0.80
C PHE A 368 1.93 -15.69 -2.16
N PHE A 369 2.57 -16.67 -2.80
CA PHE A 369 3.26 -16.46 -4.06
C PHE A 369 2.95 -17.53 -5.10
N ALA A 370 3.14 -17.17 -6.36
CA ALA A 370 3.28 -18.10 -7.46
C ALA A 370 4.59 -17.82 -8.21
N TYR A 371 5.22 -18.87 -8.72
CA TYR A 371 6.49 -18.75 -9.43
C TYR A 371 6.56 -19.65 -10.64
N CYS A 372 7.06 -19.11 -11.74
CA CYS A 372 7.35 -19.87 -12.95
C CYS A 372 8.67 -19.44 -13.56
N ASP A 373 9.44 -20.43 -14.01
CA ASP A 373 10.60 -20.26 -14.88
C ASP A 373 10.23 -20.87 -16.24
N SER A 374 10.23 -20.06 -17.29
CA SER A 374 9.83 -20.51 -18.63
C SER A 374 10.74 -21.59 -19.21
N GLY A 375 11.96 -21.75 -18.67
CA GLY A 375 12.92 -22.76 -19.09
C GLY A 375 12.85 -24.08 -18.32
N ALA A 376 12.06 -24.16 -17.25
CA ALA A 376 11.94 -25.36 -16.42
C ALA A 376 10.89 -26.34 -16.95
N THR A 377 11.16 -27.64 -16.84
CA THR A 377 10.20 -28.68 -17.21
C THR A 377 9.03 -28.67 -16.23
N SER A 378 7.82 -28.38 -16.72
CA SER A 378 6.62 -28.37 -15.88
C SER A 378 6.21 -29.79 -15.51
N SER A 379 6.09 -30.09 -14.22
CA SER A 379 5.23 -31.17 -13.76
C SER A 379 3.78 -30.66 -13.77
N SER A 380 2.89 -31.22 -14.60
CA SER A 380 1.46 -30.88 -14.53
C SER A 380 0.91 -31.37 -13.19
N GLY A 381 0.79 -30.47 -12.23
CA GLY A 381 0.08 -30.73 -10.97
C GLY A 381 -1.43 -30.66 -11.16
N ALA A 382 -2.18 -31.08 -10.14
CA ALA A 382 -3.64 -30.99 -10.07
C ALA A 382 -4.19 -29.60 -10.45
N ALA A 383 -5.50 -29.50 -10.67
CA ALA A 383 -6.24 -28.27 -10.98
C ALA A 383 -6.14 -27.23 -9.84
N ARG A 384 -4.96 -26.61 -9.73
CA ARG A 384 -4.63 -25.56 -8.76
C ARG A 384 -4.92 -24.19 -9.35
N ARG A 385 -5.32 -23.27 -8.49
CA ARG A 385 -5.66 -21.88 -8.74
C ARG A 385 -4.82 -20.97 -7.87
N PHE A 386 -4.62 -19.73 -8.28
CA PHE A 386 -3.91 -18.74 -7.46
C PHE A 386 -4.84 -18.14 -6.41
N THR A 387 -5.09 -18.89 -5.33
CA THR A 387 -6.02 -18.50 -4.26
C THR A 387 -5.40 -18.75 -2.89
N GLU A 388 -5.96 -18.12 -1.86
CA GLU A 388 -5.53 -18.30 -0.47
C GLU A 388 -5.59 -19.79 -0.06
N ALA A 389 -6.68 -20.47 -0.42
CA ALA A 389 -6.90 -21.88 -0.07
C ALA A 389 -5.89 -22.82 -0.72
N ASP A 390 -5.57 -22.63 -2.01
CA ASP A 390 -4.61 -23.46 -2.72
C ASP A 390 -3.17 -23.19 -2.27
N ALA A 391 -2.87 -21.96 -1.87
CA ALA A 391 -1.59 -21.62 -1.25
C ALA A 391 -1.44 -22.28 0.13
N GLN A 392 -2.50 -22.28 0.95
CA GLN A 392 -2.55 -22.98 2.24
C GLN A 392 -2.46 -24.50 2.10
N ALA A 393 -3.06 -25.07 1.04
CA ALA A 393 -3.01 -26.50 0.74
C ALA A 393 -1.68 -26.94 0.10
N SER A 394 -0.77 -25.99 -0.19
CA SER A 394 0.53 -26.31 -0.79
C SER A 394 1.38 -27.16 0.15
N THR A 395 2.04 -28.17 -0.41
CA THR A 395 3.02 -29.00 0.30
C THR A 395 4.40 -28.34 0.40
N LEU A 396 4.59 -27.19 -0.26
CA LEU A 396 5.84 -26.43 -0.16
C LEU A 396 5.93 -25.77 1.23
N PRO A 397 7.10 -25.85 1.90
CA PRO A 397 7.28 -25.11 3.15
C PRO A 397 7.17 -23.60 2.87
N PRO A 398 6.64 -22.80 3.82
CA PRO A 398 6.60 -21.36 3.70
C PRO A 398 7.97 -20.79 3.32
N ARG A 399 7.99 -19.94 2.29
CA ARG A 399 9.22 -19.38 1.73
C ARG A 399 9.52 -18.04 2.35
N ASP A 400 10.74 -17.87 2.85
CA ASP A 400 11.23 -16.58 3.33
C ASP A 400 11.19 -15.53 2.20
N ALA A 401 10.36 -14.50 2.38
CA ALA A 401 10.18 -13.44 1.39
C ALA A 401 11.50 -12.75 1.05
N THR A 402 12.41 -12.60 2.03
CA THR A 402 13.71 -11.93 1.85
C THR A 402 14.68 -12.70 0.95
N LYS A 403 14.44 -13.99 0.74
CA LYS A 403 15.30 -14.86 -0.07
C LYS A 403 14.80 -15.06 -1.49
N PHE A 404 13.61 -14.55 -1.81
CA PHE A 404 12.97 -14.83 -3.09
C PHE A 404 13.72 -14.24 -4.29
N VAL A 405 14.19 -13.00 -4.18
CA VAL A 405 15.00 -12.36 -5.23
C VAL A 405 16.28 -13.13 -5.56
N VAL A 406 16.90 -13.81 -4.60
CA VAL A 406 18.10 -14.62 -4.88
C VAL A 406 17.76 -15.73 -5.87
N ARG A 407 16.59 -16.36 -5.72
CA ARG A 407 16.08 -17.36 -6.65
C ARG A 407 15.75 -16.74 -8.01
N LEU A 408 15.08 -15.59 -8.02
CA LEU A 408 14.71 -14.91 -9.26
C LEU A 408 15.94 -14.55 -10.11
N PHE A 409 16.99 -14.04 -9.45
CA PHE A 409 18.25 -13.60 -10.08
C PHE A 409 19.31 -14.70 -10.21
N ALA A 410 19.05 -15.93 -9.73
CA ALA A 410 20.03 -17.02 -9.82
C ALA A 410 20.44 -17.25 -11.29
N LYS A 411 21.74 -17.32 -11.59
CA LYS A 411 22.17 -17.72 -12.93
C LYS A 411 21.69 -19.16 -13.17
N GLY A 412 21.05 -19.40 -14.31
CA GLY A 412 20.56 -20.74 -14.67
C GLY A 412 21.66 -21.78 -14.47
N SER A 413 21.33 -22.85 -13.74
CA SER A 413 22.20 -24.01 -13.52
C SER A 413 22.48 -24.75 -14.81
#